data_AF-A0A212CUR9-F1
#
_entry.id   AF-A0A212CUR9-F1
#
_cell.length_a   1.000
_cell.length_b   1.000
_cell.length_c   1.000
_cell.angle_alpha   90.00
_cell.angle_beta   90.00
_cell.angle_gamma   90.00
#
_symmetry.space_group_name_H-M   'P 1'
#
loop_
_entity.id
_entity.type
_entity.pdbx_description
1 polymer ?
#
loop_
_entity_poly.entity_id
_entity_poly.type
_entity_poly.pdbx_seq_one_letter_code
_entity_poly.pdbx_strand_id
1 'polypeptide(L)'
;TYGSNCSSVCSCNNGGTCSPVDGSCTCKEATLWFRADSEGGMCALTQLPEKEWFGCSVLYGAGGRWQGLDCALPCPSGTWGLNCNESCACANGAACSPADGSCSCTPGWLGDTCELPCPVSVGRARDGTFGLNCSERCDCSHADGCDPITGHCCCLAGWTGANV
;
A
#
# COMPACT_ATOMS: atom_id res chain seq x y z
N THR A 1 27.71 12.86 15.70
CA THR A 1 28.64 13.96 15.38
C THR A 1 29.46 13.56 14.18
N TYR A 2 30.01 14.52 13.45
CA TYR A 2 30.74 14.28 12.20
C TYR A 2 31.96 15.20 12.06
N GLY A 3 32.75 14.96 11.02
CA GLY A 3 33.95 15.73 10.69
C GLY A 3 35.17 15.31 11.51
N SER A 4 36.29 16.00 11.30
CA SER A 4 37.52 15.73 12.03
C SER A 4 37.32 15.95 13.53
N ASN A 5 37.75 14.96 14.32
CA ASN A 5 37.57 14.90 15.77
C ASN A 5 36.10 14.98 16.25
N CYS A 6 35.12 14.63 15.41
CA CYS A 6 33.71 14.60 15.79
C CYS A 6 33.19 15.94 16.35
N SER A 7 33.71 17.05 15.82
CA SER A 7 33.48 18.40 16.32
C SER A 7 32.13 19.00 15.92
N SER A 8 31.46 18.45 14.90
CA SER A 8 30.16 18.94 14.41
C SER A 8 29.02 18.02 14.83
N VAL A 9 27.85 18.58 15.14
CA VAL A 9 26.66 17.82 15.58
C VAL A 9 25.79 17.46 14.37
N CYS A 10 25.28 16.23 14.33
CA CYS A 10 24.36 15.79 13.29
C CYS A 10 22.95 16.27 13.57
N SER A 11 22.22 16.67 12.53
CA SER A 11 20.84 17.19 12.62
C SER A 11 19.81 16.34 11.87
N CYS A 12 20.10 15.06 11.64
CA CYS A 12 19.17 14.16 10.95
C CYS A 12 17.93 13.88 11.80
N ASN A 13 16.74 14.03 11.21
CA ASN A 13 15.45 13.77 11.82
C ASN A 13 14.93 12.37 11.46
N ASN A 14 13.81 11.98 12.08
CA ASN A 14 13.07 10.76 11.77
C ASN A 14 13.91 9.47 11.77
N GLY A 15 14.95 9.43 12.62
CA GLY A 15 15.85 8.29 12.75
C GLY A 15 16.87 8.14 11.62
N GLY A 16 17.05 9.17 10.77
CA GLY A 16 18.05 9.17 9.71
C GLY A 16 19.48 8.95 10.23
N THR A 17 20.28 8.25 9.44
CA THR A 17 21.69 7.94 9.76
C THR A 17 22.57 9.08 9.26
N CYS A 18 23.45 9.58 10.12
CA CYS A 18 24.39 10.64 9.79
C CYS A 18 25.73 10.07 9.33
N SER A 19 26.25 10.56 8.21
CA SER A 19 27.60 10.30 7.75
C SER A 19 28.63 10.89 8.73
N PRO A 20 29.60 10.09 9.22
CA PRO A 20 30.63 10.59 10.13
C PRO A 20 31.65 11.49 9.43
N VAL A 21 31.71 11.47 8.09
CA VAL A 21 32.70 12.22 7.30
C VAL A 21 32.27 13.66 7.12
N ASP A 22 31.06 13.87 6.58
CA ASP A 22 30.57 15.16 6.11
C ASP A 22 29.25 15.61 6.75
N GLY A 23 28.63 14.76 7.58
CA GLY A 23 27.39 15.09 8.28
C GLY A 23 26.13 14.94 7.45
N SER A 24 26.24 14.44 6.20
CA SER A 24 25.09 14.15 5.35
C SER A 24 24.15 13.12 5.99
N CYS A 25 22.85 13.30 5.80
CA CYS A 25 21.84 12.39 6.34
C CYS A 25 21.35 11.42 5.28
N THR A 26 21.33 10.14 5.63
CA THR A 26 20.63 9.09 4.89
C THR A 26 19.33 8.78 5.62
N CYS A 27 18.20 9.04 4.98
CA CYS A 27 16.90 8.85 5.61
C CYS A 27 16.60 7.37 5.87
N LYS A 28 16.06 7.09 7.06
CA LYS A 28 15.83 5.72 7.51
C LYS A 28 14.64 5.11 6.76
N GLU A 29 14.82 3.89 6.29
CA GLU A 29 13.73 3.06 5.79
C GLU A 29 12.77 2.67 6.93
N ALA A 30 11.50 2.42 6.60
CA ALA A 30 10.57 1.82 7.53
C ALA A 30 11.09 0.43 7.95
N THR A 31 11.66 0.33 9.16
CA THR A 31 12.22 -0.93 9.66
C THR A 31 11.07 -1.89 9.98
N LEU A 32 10.91 -2.94 9.19
CA LEU A 32 10.12 -4.10 9.59
C LEU A 32 10.90 -4.85 10.69
N TRP A 33 10.25 -5.25 11.78
CA TRP A 33 10.92 -5.92 12.89
C TRP A 33 11.42 -7.30 12.46
N PHE A 34 12.74 -7.48 12.38
CA PHE A 34 13.38 -8.75 12.03
C PHE A 34 13.73 -9.54 13.30
N ARG A 35 13.32 -10.80 13.38
CA ARG A 35 13.97 -11.81 14.25
C ARG A 35 14.77 -12.72 13.33
N ALA A 36 16.04 -12.95 13.66
CA ALA A 36 16.86 -13.92 12.94
C ALA A 36 16.22 -15.31 13.07
N ASP A 37 16.10 -16.03 11.96
CA ASP A 37 15.83 -17.46 12.00
C ASP A 37 17.07 -18.23 12.49
N SER A 38 16.94 -19.56 12.64
CA SER A 38 18.02 -20.44 13.09
C SER A 38 19.17 -20.59 12.09
N GLU A 39 19.02 -20.08 10.86
CA GLU A 39 19.99 -20.17 9.77
C GLU A 39 20.67 -18.81 9.47
N GLY A 40 20.28 -17.75 10.19
CA GLY A 40 20.80 -16.40 10.00
C GLY A 40 20.07 -15.58 8.92
N GLY A 41 18.94 -16.06 8.43
CA GLY A 41 18.02 -15.33 7.55
C GLY A 41 17.18 -14.29 8.30
N MET A 42 16.88 -13.16 7.64
CA MET A 42 16.06 -12.07 8.16
C MET A 42 14.60 -12.26 7.75
N CYS A 43 13.66 -12.48 8.69
CA CYS A 43 12.22 -12.53 8.38
C CYS A 43 11.44 -11.49 9.22
N ALA A 44 10.41 -10.86 8.62
CA ALA A 44 9.57 -9.84 9.26
C ALA A 44 8.38 -10.45 10.01
N LEU A 45 8.11 -10.02 11.25
CA LEU A 45 6.96 -10.46 12.03
C LEU A 45 5.71 -9.62 11.68
N THR A 46 4.80 -10.14 10.84
CA THR A 46 3.42 -9.65 10.80
C THR A 46 2.68 -10.17 12.03
N GLN A 47 2.15 -9.29 12.88
CA GLN A 47 1.15 -9.68 13.89
C GLN A 47 -0.13 -10.10 13.17
N LEU A 48 -0.26 -11.39 12.86
CA LEU A 48 -1.54 -12.02 12.54
C LEU A 48 -2.01 -12.84 13.74
N PRO A 49 -3.33 -12.94 13.96
CA PRO A 49 -3.86 -13.77 15.02
C PRO A 49 -3.63 -15.25 14.67
N GLU A 50 -2.77 -15.87 15.48
CA GLU A 50 -2.77 -17.31 15.79
C GLU A 50 -2.34 -18.30 14.68
N LYS A 51 -1.02 -18.58 14.68
CA LYS A 51 -0.38 -19.87 14.36
C LYS A 51 -0.61 -20.46 12.95
N GLU A 52 0.26 -20.09 12.01
CA GLU A 52 0.83 -21.01 11.02
C GLU A 52 2.15 -20.41 10.47
N TRP A 53 3.26 -21.14 10.64
CA TRP A 53 4.61 -20.74 10.25
C TRP A 53 5.04 -21.53 9.03
N PHE A 54 4.90 -20.97 7.82
CA PHE A 54 5.68 -21.33 6.64
C PHE A 54 5.75 -20.13 5.67
N GLY A 55 6.94 -19.52 5.55
CA GLY A 55 7.24 -18.59 4.48
C GLY A 55 8.10 -17.40 4.93
N CYS A 56 9.38 -17.41 4.56
CA CYS A 56 10.18 -16.19 4.54
C CYS A 56 9.91 -15.52 3.18
N SER A 57 8.83 -14.74 3.12
CA SER A 57 8.52 -13.93 1.95
C SER A 57 9.29 -12.62 2.05
N VAL A 58 10.04 -12.29 1.01
CA VAL A 58 10.57 -10.93 0.80
C VAL A 58 9.35 -10.03 0.61
N LEU A 59 8.88 -9.42 1.70
CA LEU A 59 7.88 -8.38 1.58
C LEU A 59 8.58 -7.17 0.96
N TYR A 60 8.01 -6.73 -0.16
CA TYR A 60 8.35 -5.56 -0.96
C TYR A 60 9.15 -4.49 -0.20
N GLY A 61 10.24 -4.04 -0.84
CA GLY A 61 11.32 -3.25 -0.25
C GLY A 61 10.86 -2.18 0.74
N ALA A 62 11.56 -2.11 1.86
CA ALA A 62 11.33 -1.13 2.91
C ALA A 62 11.43 0.29 2.33
N GLY A 63 10.30 0.97 2.17
CA GLY A 63 10.27 2.30 1.60
C GLY A 63 10.73 3.36 2.61
N GLY A 64 11.43 4.36 2.10
CA GLY A 64 11.71 5.59 2.84
C GLY A 64 10.46 6.46 2.88
N ARG A 65 10.03 6.86 4.09
CA ARG A 65 8.89 7.77 4.28
C ARG A 65 9.28 9.25 4.14
N TRP A 66 10.58 9.54 4.24
CA TRP A 66 11.11 10.88 4.43
C TRP A 66 12.24 11.20 3.43
N GLN A 67 12.37 12.49 3.11
CA GLN A 67 13.36 13.08 2.23
C GLN A 67 13.85 14.44 2.79
N GLY A 68 14.73 15.08 2.03
CA GLY A 68 15.37 16.34 2.39
C GLY A 68 16.73 16.12 3.06
N LEU A 69 17.50 17.19 3.17
CA LEU A 69 18.87 17.18 3.72
C LEU A 69 18.95 16.65 5.15
N ASP A 70 17.87 16.76 5.91
CA ASP A 70 17.75 16.38 7.31
C ASP A 70 16.63 15.37 7.56
N CYS A 71 16.04 14.78 6.51
CA CYS A 71 14.94 13.82 6.60
C CYS A 71 13.68 14.33 7.30
N ALA A 72 13.44 15.64 7.34
CA ALA A 72 12.25 16.22 7.96
C ALA A 72 11.01 16.21 7.07
N LEU A 73 11.17 16.11 5.75
CA LEU A 73 10.07 16.24 4.79
C LEU A 73 9.52 14.87 4.42
N PRO A 74 8.19 14.67 4.38
CA PRO A 74 7.62 13.43 3.85
C PRO A 74 7.86 13.34 2.33
N CYS A 75 7.77 12.11 1.78
CA CYS A 75 7.73 11.95 0.34
C CYS A 75 6.54 12.68 -0.30
N PRO A 76 6.72 13.30 -1.49
CA PRO A 76 5.63 13.89 -2.21
C PRO A 76 4.65 12.80 -2.68
N SER A 77 3.39 13.17 -2.85
CA SER A 77 2.35 12.25 -3.32
C SER A 77 2.75 11.58 -4.63
N GLY A 78 2.59 10.25 -4.69
CA GLY A 78 2.94 9.46 -5.87
C GLY A 78 4.40 8.96 -5.89
N THR A 79 5.17 9.17 -4.82
CA THR A 79 6.53 8.62 -4.68
C THR A 79 6.75 7.97 -3.33
N TRP A 80 7.71 7.05 -3.29
CA TRP A 80 8.09 6.28 -2.12
C TRP A 80 9.54 5.82 -2.25
N GLY A 81 10.03 5.04 -1.28
CA GLY A 81 11.39 4.49 -1.33
C GLY A 81 12.45 5.44 -0.77
N LEU A 82 13.71 5.00 -0.81
CA LEU A 82 14.82 5.80 -0.28
C LEU A 82 14.91 7.14 -1.02
N ASN A 83 14.87 8.24 -0.27
CA ASN A 83 14.83 9.60 -0.82
C ASN A 83 13.68 9.84 -1.82
N CYS A 84 12.60 9.05 -1.75
CA CYS A 84 11.42 9.18 -2.61
C CYS A 84 11.71 9.01 -4.11
N ASN A 85 12.70 8.17 -4.46
CA ASN A 85 13.13 7.97 -5.83
C ASN A 85 12.27 6.94 -6.60
N GLU A 86 11.40 6.21 -5.92
CA GLU A 86 10.47 5.27 -6.54
C GLU A 86 9.13 5.93 -6.83
N SER A 87 8.54 5.60 -7.98
CA SER A 87 7.21 6.08 -8.36
C SER A 87 6.15 5.06 -7.97
N CYS A 88 4.99 5.54 -7.51
CA CYS A 88 3.85 4.69 -7.21
C CYS A 88 3.19 4.20 -8.49
N ALA A 89 2.83 2.91 -8.52
CA ALA A 89 2.15 2.28 -9.66
C ALA A 89 0.61 2.27 -9.55
N CYS A 90 0.06 2.87 -8.48
CA CYS A 90 -1.37 2.83 -8.18
C CYS A 90 -2.23 3.46 -9.29
N ALA A 91 -3.23 2.73 -9.75
CA ALA A 91 -4.17 3.15 -10.78
C ALA A 91 -5.48 3.69 -10.17
N ASN A 92 -6.36 4.21 -11.03
CA ASN A 92 -7.76 4.53 -10.70
C ASN A 92 -7.97 5.46 -9.49
N GLY A 93 -7.03 6.40 -9.29
CA GLY A 93 -7.09 7.38 -8.21
C GLY A 93 -6.80 6.80 -6.82
N ALA A 94 -6.25 5.58 -6.76
CA ALA A 94 -5.84 4.96 -5.51
C ALA A 94 -4.75 5.77 -4.80
N ALA A 95 -4.81 5.77 -3.47
CA ALA A 95 -3.84 6.45 -2.64
C ALA A 95 -2.58 5.57 -2.49
N CYS A 96 -1.40 6.17 -2.65
CA CYS A 96 -0.13 5.48 -2.46
C CYS A 96 0.47 5.75 -1.08
N SER A 97 0.93 4.69 -0.43
CA SER A 97 1.69 4.77 0.81
C SER A 97 3.14 5.23 0.53
N PRO A 98 3.60 6.35 1.10
CA PRO A 98 5.00 6.76 0.97
C PRO A 98 5.95 5.84 1.75
N ALA A 99 5.43 4.95 2.61
CA ALA A 99 6.24 4.08 3.44
C ALA A 99 6.75 2.83 2.74
N ASP A 100 6.05 2.35 1.72
CA ASP A 100 6.31 1.06 1.06
C ASP A 100 5.77 0.98 -0.38
N GLY A 101 5.17 2.05 -0.90
CA GLY A 101 4.60 2.07 -2.24
C GLY A 101 3.28 1.33 -2.39
N SER A 102 2.72 0.78 -1.30
CA SER A 102 1.45 0.03 -1.35
C SER A 102 0.28 0.94 -1.72
N CYS A 103 -0.71 0.36 -2.41
CA CYS A 103 -1.87 1.07 -2.91
C CYS A 103 -3.12 0.81 -2.04
N SER A 104 -3.81 1.87 -1.66
CA SER A 104 -5.14 1.81 -1.06
C SER A 104 -6.17 2.16 -2.13
N CYS A 105 -6.87 1.13 -2.60
CA CYS A 105 -7.78 1.25 -3.74
C CYS A 105 -9.01 2.08 -3.41
N THR A 106 -9.49 2.81 -4.42
CA THR A 106 -10.81 3.45 -4.38
C THR A 106 -11.91 2.39 -4.51
N PRO A 107 -13.14 2.68 -4.06
CA PRO A 107 -14.27 1.77 -4.25
C PRO A 107 -14.43 1.36 -5.72
N GLY A 108 -14.76 0.09 -5.97
CA GLY A 108 -14.89 -0.46 -7.32
C GLY A 108 -13.62 -1.06 -7.90
N TRP A 109 -12.48 -1.01 -7.20
CA TRP A 109 -11.18 -1.50 -7.68
C TRP A 109 -10.46 -2.41 -6.69
N LEU A 110 -9.65 -3.31 -7.24
CA LEU A 110 -8.86 -4.38 -6.61
C LEU A 110 -7.52 -4.56 -7.33
N GLY A 111 -6.68 -5.42 -6.75
CA GLY A 111 -5.34 -5.72 -7.24
C GLY A 111 -4.29 -4.94 -6.45
N ASP A 112 -3.03 -5.38 -6.52
CA ASP A 112 -1.93 -4.75 -5.79
C ASP A 112 -1.70 -3.30 -6.23
N THR A 113 -2.06 -2.97 -7.47
CA THR A 113 -1.98 -1.61 -8.02
C THR A 113 -3.36 -1.01 -8.34
N CYS A 114 -4.45 -1.61 -7.85
CA CYS A 114 -5.82 -1.14 -8.06
C CYS A 114 -6.25 -1.08 -9.53
N GLU A 115 -5.70 -1.96 -10.36
CA GLU A 115 -5.94 -2.04 -11.80
C GLU A 115 -7.16 -2.88 -12.19
N LEU A 116 -7.61 -3.76 -11.28
CA LEU A 116 -8.71 -4.69 -11.54
C LEU A 116 -10.03 -4.10 -11.04
N PRO A 117 -11.09 -4.04 -11.85
CA PRO A 117 -12.41 -3.66 -11.34
C PRO A 117 -12.95 -4.75 -10.41
N CYS A 118 -13.90 -4.38 -9.53
CA CYS A 118 -14.66 -5.38 -8.77
C CYS A 118 -15.30 -6.40 -9.72
N PRO A 119 -15.36 -7.69 -9.33
CA PRO A 119 -16.14 -8.69 -10.03
C PRO A 119 -17.58 -8.21 -10.22
N VAL A 120 -17.99 -8.03 -11.47
CA VAL A 120 -19.39 -7.80 -11.85
C VAL A 120 -20.07 -9.16 -12.03
N SER A 121 -21.33 -9.28 -11.62
CA SER A 121 -22.11 -10.50 -11.89
C SER A 121 -22.38 -10.62 -13.38
N VAL A 122 -21.79 -11.62 -14.05
CA VAL A 122 -22.00 -11.86 -15.48
C VAL A 122 -22.87 -13.11 -15.67
N GLY A 123 -23.99 -12.98 -16.40
CA GLY A 123 -24.88 -14.09 -16.70
C GLY A 123 -25.73 -14.56 -15.51
N ARG A 124 -25.79 -15.87 -15.23
CA ARG A 124 -26.60 -16.42 -14.10
C ARG A 124 -25.89 -16.39 -12.75
N ALA A 125 -24.62 -16.00 -12.70
CA ALA A 125 -23.86 -15.97 -11.45
C ALA A 125 -24.18 -14.68 -10.67
N ARG A 126 -24.60 -14.81 -9.40
CA ARG A 126 -24.98 -13.71 -8.49
C ARG A 126 -23.80 -13.19 -7.66
N ASP A 127 -22.58 -13.42 -8.10
CA ASP A 127 -21.34 -13.17 -7.37
C ASP A 127 -20.71 -11.80 -7.68
N GLY A 128 -21.54 -10.84 -8.10
CA GLY A 128 -21.14 -9.44 -8.24
C GLY A 128 -20.84 -8.81 -6.89
N THR A 129 -19.79 -7.99 -6.85
CA THR A 129 -19.37 -7.26 -5.65
C THR A 129 -19.09 -5.80 -5.96
N PHE A 130 -19.20 -4.96 -4.94
CA PHE A 130 -19.01 -3.52 -5.07
C PHE A 130 -18.41 -2.91 -3.80
N GLY A 131 -18.11 -1.61 -3.88
CA GLY A 131 -17.64 -0.82 -2.75
C GLY A 131 -16.14 -0.95 -2.49
N LEU A 132 -15.71 -0.59 -1.30
CA LEU A 132 -14.30 -0.66 -0.90
C LEU A 132 -13.86 -2.11 -0.75
N ASN A 133 -12.72 -2.48 -1.35
CA ASN A 133 -12.21 -3.85 -1.38
C ASN A 133 -13.23 -4.87 -1.93
N CYS A 134 -14.23 -4.43 -2.69
CA CYS A 134 -15.31 -5.26 -3.22
C CYS A 134 -15.94 -6.20 -2.17
N SER A 135 -16.08 -5.70 -0.94
CA SER A 135 -16.52 -6.51 0.20
C SER A 135 -18.04 -6.61 0.28
N GLU A 136 -18.77 -5.76 -0.45
CA GLU A 136 -20.23 -5.77 -0.50
C GLU A 136 -20.71 -6.59 -1.68
N ARG A 137 -21.81 -7.34 -1.50
CA ARG A 137 -22.39 -8.19 -2.54
C ARG A 137 -23.59 -7.51 -3.16
N CYS A 138 -23.73 -7.66 -4.47
CA CYS A 138 -24.87 -7.12 -5.19
C CYS A 138 -26.14 -7.92 -4.94
N ASP A 139 -27.22 -7.23 -4.59
CA ASP A 139 -28.56 -7.81 -4.38
C ASP A 139 -29.51 -7.33 -5.49
N CYS A 140 -29.22 -7.76 -6.71
CA CYS A 140 -30.01 -7.44 -7.88
C CYS A 140 -30.82 -8.66 -8.36
N SER A 141 -32.11 -8.47 -8.56
CA SER A 141 -32.93 -9.32 -9.45
C SER A 141 -32.95 -8.68 -10.85
N HIS A 142 -33.41 -9.41 -11.89
CA HIS A 142 -33.52 -9.01 -13.32
C HIS A 142 -32.64 -7.86 -13.85
N ALA A 143 -31.38 -7.86 -13.44
CA ALA A 143 -30.37 -6.89 -13.82
C ALA A 143 -29.18 -7.61 -14.46
N ASP A 144 -28.47 -6.89 -15.33
CA ASP A 144 -27.16 -7.29 -15.84
C ASP A 144 -26.06 -6.80 -14.89
N GLY A 145 -26.17 -7.26 -13.64
CA GLY A 145 -25.31 -6.90 -12.53
C GLY A 145 -25.51 -5.50 -11.95
N CYS A 146 -24.45 -5.00 -11.33
CA CYS A 146 -24.45 -3.82 -10.47
C CYS A 146 -23.22 -2.95 -10.76
N ASP A 147 -23.36 -1.66 -10.51
CA ASP A 147 -22.26 -0.71 -10.54
C ASP A 147 -21.23 -1.08 -9.45
N PRO A 148 -19.94 -1.27 -9.79
CA PRO A 148 -18.92 -1.76 -8.85
C PRO A 148 -18.55 -0.74 -7.77
N ILE A 149 -18.92 0.53 -7.93
CA ILE A 149 -18.62 1.60 -6.96
C ILE A 149 -19.76 1.72 -5.95
N THR A 150 -20.99 1.75 -6.45
CA THR A 150 -22.20 2.11 -5.69
C THR A 150 -23.12 0.93 -5.38
N GLY A 151 -22.97 -0.18 -6.10
CA GLY A 151 -23.85 -1.34 -5.99
C GLY A 151 -25.18 -1.20 -6.74
N HIS A 152 -25.41 -0.09 -7.46
CA HIS A 152 -26.68 0.16 -8.13
C HIS A 152 -26.92 -0.81 -9.28
N CYS A 153 -28.11 -1.40 -9.36
CA CYS A 153 -28.41 -2.44 -10.34
C CYS A 153 -28.60 -1.88 -11.76
N CYS A 154 -27.98 -2.56 -12.74
CA CYS A 154 -28.14 -2.29 -14.16
C CYS A 154 -29.37 -3.06 -14.69
N CYS A 155 -30.57 -2.50 -14.53
CA CYS A 155 -31.83 -3.17 -14.91
C CYS A 155 -31.85 -3.65 -16.37
N LEU A 156 -32.38 -4.86 -16.60
CA LEU A 156 -32.68 -5.34 -17.95
C LEU A 156 -33.82 -4.50 -18.57
N ALA A 157 -33.91 -4.50 -19.90
CA ALA A 157 -34.92 -3.74 -20.62
C ALA A 157 -36.35 -4.04 -20.11
N GLY A 158 -37.08 -2.99 -19.70
CA GLY A 158 -38.43 -3.10 -19.15
C GLY A 158 -38.53 -3.22 -17.63
N TRP A 159 -37.39 -3.27 -16.92
CA TRP A 159 -37.34 -3.28 -15.46
C TRP A 159 -36.88 -1.92 -14.91
N THR A 160 -37.41 -1.54 -13.73
CA THR A 160 -37.05 -0.28 -13.04
C THR A 160 -37.10 -0.48 -11.53
N GLY A 161 -36.17 0.15 -10.81
CA GLY A 161 -36.11 0.16 -9.35
C GLY A 161 -34.68 -0.11 -8.88
N ALA A 162 -34.42 -0.02 -7.57
CA ALA A 162 -33.05 -0.07 -7.04
C ALA A 162 -32.41 -1.47 -7.07
N ASN A 163 -33.19 -2.56 -7.07
CA ASN A 163 -32.73 -3.94 -6.87
C ASN A 163 -33.29 -4.95 -7.92
N VAL A 164 -33.64 -4.51 -9.14
CA VAL A 164 -34.68 -5.18 -9.98
C VAL A 164 -34.27 -5.55 -11.38
#